data_AF-A0A1I2XHE3-F1
#
_entry.id   AF-A0A1I2XHE3-F1
#
_cell.length_a   1.000
_cell.length_b   1.000
_cell.length_c   1.000
_cell.angle_alpha   90.00
_cell.angle_beta   90.00
_cell.angle_gamma   90.00
#
_symmetry.space_group_name_H-M   'P 1'
#
loop_
_entity.id
_entity.type
_entity.pdbx_description
1 polymer ?
#
loop_
_entity_poly.entity_id
_entity_poly.type
_entity_poly.pdbx_seq_one_letter_code
_entity_poly.pdbx_strand_id
1 'polypeptide(L)'
;MTNWLLISIISFSFSFCTKAQPLSMNFSQAWVWEYKNEMIPAGEPGYQGELVVYFNPTTNYWLFTPEAYGTSGEMYNWIIGKPDGSYLLSAMGEFEQTTRIRKKLAFPLVKSLPKYYKPTGRKKIFNKNDLGFSKIEGAEFNMKYLKTVESSNVFVGDYPVNFLPIYYFNRLKLEAKLPALFPVNLPRNKLLLEESSVINGKKIYVTFKEISHTNYFIDLRMN
;
A
#
# COMPACT_ATOMS: atom_id res chain seq x y z
N MET A 1 -28.39 21.53 -77.02
CA MET A 1 -28.45 20.20 -76.38
C MET A 1 -27.28 20.12 -75.42
N THR A 2 -27.54 20.29 -74.13
CA THR A 2 -26.52 20.53 -73.11
C THR A 2 -26.55 19.35 -72.15
N ASN A 3 -25.52 18.51 -72.17
CA ASN A 3 -25.42 17.33 -71.30
C ASN A 3 -24.82 17.74 -69.95
N TRP A 4 -25.55 17.45 -68.88
CA TRP A 4 -25.12 17.61 -67.49
C TRP A 4 -24.31 16.38 -67.04
N LEU A 5 -23.14 16.64 -66.45
CA LEU A 5 -22.29 15.67 -65.76
C LEU A 5 -22.77 15.53 -64.31
N LEU A 6 -23.25 14.35 -63.93
CA LEU A 6 -23.56 13.98 -62.55
C LEU A 6 -22.29 13.37 -61.91
N ILE A 7 -21.68 14.10 -60.98
CA ILE A 7 -20.58 13.61 -60.15
C ILE A 7 -21.18 13.00 -58.88
N SER A 8 -21.06 11.68 -58.75
CA SER A 8 -21.50 10.93 -57.57
C SER A 8 -20.41 10.97 -56.50
N ILE A 9 -20.63 11.70 -55.42
CA ILE A 9 -19.72 11.77 -54.27
C ILE A 9 -19.97 10.53 -53.39
N ILE A 10 -19.00 9.62 -53.35
CA ILE A 10 -18.99 8.46 -52.46
C ILE A 10 -18.49 8.93 -51.10
N SER A 11 -19.40 9.05 -50.13
CA SER A 11 -19.07 9.34 -48.74
C SER A 11 -18.55 8.07 -48.06
N PHE A 12 -17.23 7.95 -47.90
CA PHE A 12 -16.62 6.93 -47.04
C PHE A 12 -16.85 7.28 -45.58
N SER A 13 -17.85 6.67 -44.96
CA SER A 13 -18.06 6.73 -43.51
C SER A 13 -17.02 5.85 -42.82
N PHE A 14 -15.88 6.42 -42.42
CA PHE A 14 -14.99 5.78 -41.46
C PHE A 14 -15.68 5.70 -40.10
N SER A 15 -16.34 4.57 -39.84
CA SER A 15 -16.72 4.19 -38.48
C SER A 15 -15.44 3.89 -37.70
N PHE A 16 -14.93 4.90 -36.98
CA PHE A 16 -13.98 4.68 -35.90
C PHE A 16 -14.70 3.88 -34.81
N CYS A 17 -14.55 2.56 -34.87
CA CYS A 17 -14.87 1.68 -33.77
C CYS A 17 -13.84 1.96 -32.66
N THR A 18 -14.14 2.91 -31.78
CA THR A 18 -13.40 3.10 -30.53
C THR A 18 -13.67 1.89 -29.65
N LYS A 19 -12.89 0.83 -29.83
CA LYS A 19 -12.78 -0.23 -28.81
C LYS A 19 -12.27 0.45 -27.54
N ALA A 20 -13.17 0.75 -26.61
CA ALA A 20 -12.83 1.18 -25.27
C ALA A 20 -11.88 0.13 -24.69
N GLN A 21 -10.58 0.47 -24.59
CA GLN A 21 -9.61 -0.42 -24.00
C GLN A 21 -10.04 -0.74 -22.56
N PRO A 22 -9.92 -2.00 -22.12
CA PRO A 22 -10.22 -2.35 -20.73
C PRO A 22 -9.34 -1.50 -19.81
N LEU A 23 -9.96 -0.71 -18.92
CA LEU A 23 -9.24 0.08 -17.92
C LEU A 23 -8.80 -0.86 -16.79
N SER A 24 -7.75 -1.64 -17.01
CA SER A 24 -7.11 -2.48 -15.99
C SER A 24 -5.86 -1.81 -15.43
N MET A 25 -5.57 -2.02 -14.15
CA MET A 25 -4.33 -1.55 -13.52
C MET A 25 -3.51 -2.75 -13.04
N ASN A 26 -2.23 -2.81 -13.44
CA ASN A 26 -1.28 -3.83 -12.99
C ASN A 26 -0.48 -3.32 -11.78
N PHE A 27 -0.23 -4.20 -10.81
CA PHE A 27 0.71 -4.00 -9.71
C PHE A 27 1.79 -5.09 -9.84
N SER A 28 3.01 -4.66 -10.14
CA SER A 28 4.09 -5.56 -10.57
C SER A 28 5.06 -5.97 -9.46
N GLN A 29 4.85 -5.46 -8.25
CA GLN A 29 5.65 -5.79 -7.08
C GLN A 29 4.73 -6.22 -5.92
N ALA A 30 5.10 -7.28 -5.22
CA ALA A 30 4.55 -7.63 -3.92
C ALA A 30 5.56 -7.25 -2.84
N TRP A 31 5.09 -6.59 -1.79
CA TRP A 31 5.88 -6.17 -0.64
C TRP A 31 5.37 -6.90 0.59
N VAL A 32 6.28 -7.60 1.28
CA VAL A 32 5.92 -8.52 2.36
C VAL A 32 6.52 -8.05 3.68
N TRP A 33 5.67 -7.95 4.70
CA TRP A 33 6.07 -7.79 6.09
C TRP A 33 5.60 -8.98 6.92
N GLU A 34 6.42 -9.45 7.85
CA GLU A 34 5.98 -10.35 8.91
C GLU A 34 5.60 -9.51 10.13
N TYR A 35 4.58 -9.93 10.86
CA TYR A 35 4.16 -9.28 12.09
C TYR A 35 3.84 -10.27 13.19
N LYS A 36 3.96 -9.82 14.44
CA LYS A 36 3.51 -10.51 15.63
C LYS A 36 3.03 -9.49 16.67
N ASN A 37 1.88 -9.74 17.29
CA ASN A 37 1.28 -8.88 18.30
C ASN A 37 0.83 -9.72 19.50
N GLU A 38 1.65 -9.74 20.55
CA GLU A 38 1.37 -10.52 21.78
C GLU A 38 0.29 -9.89 22.68
N MET A 39 -0.30 -8.75 22.28
CA MET A 39 -1.52 -8.23 22.89
C MET A 39 -2.76 -9.01 22.46
N ILE A 40 -2.69 -9.74 21.35
CA ILE A 40 -3.73 -10.63 20.87
C ILE A 40 -3.45 -12.04 21.42
N PRO A 41 -4.47 -12.83 21.83
CA PRO A 41 -4.25 -14.20 22.29
C PRO A 41 -3.64 -15.09 21.19
N ALA A 42 -2.79 -16.04 21.58
CA ALA A 42 -2.19 -16.96 20.63
C ALA A 42 -3.28 -17.82 19.95
N GLY A 43 -3.23 -17.90 18.63
CA GLY A 43 -4.23 -18.60 17.81
C GLY A 43 -5.34 -17.72 17.26
N GLU A 44 -5.50 -16.49 17.75
CA GLU A 44 -6.50 -15.55 17.25
C GLU A 44 -5.99 -14.78 16.01
N PRO A 45 -6.89 -14.36 15.09
CA PRO A 45 -6.54 -13.51 13.96
C PRO A 45 -5.79 -12.24 14.39
N GLY A 46 -4.68 -11.96 13.72
CA GLY A 46 -3.81 -10.82 14.05
C GLY A 46 -2.73 -11.10 15.10
N TYR A 47 -2.69 -12.29 15.71
CA TYR A 47 -1.58 -12.67 16.61
C TYR A 47 -0.23 -12.65 15.90
N GLN A 48 -0.15 -13.26 14.72
CA GLN A 48 1.03 -13.26 13.86
C GLN A 48 0.63 -13.58 12.42
N GLY A 49 1.47 -13.19 11.46
CA GLY A 49 1.27 -13.55 10.07
C GLY A 49 2.13 -12.73 9.12
N GLU A 50 1.78 -12.81 7.85
CA GLU A 50 2.35 -11.99 6.79
C GLU A 50 1.34 -10.94 6.33
N LEU A 51 1.84 -9.76 6.01
CA LEU A 51 1.13 -8.68 5.36
C LEU A 51 1.74 -8.52 3.97
N VAL A 52 0.93 -8.76 2.95
CA VAL A 52 1.30 -8.55 1.55
C VAL A 52 0.58 -7.32 1.02
N VAL A 53 1.32 -6.38 0.43
CA VAL A 53 0.76 -5.21 -0.25
C VAL A 53 1.36 -5.11 -1.65
N TYR A 54 0.52 -4.84 -2.63
CA TYR A 54 0.94 -4.78 -4.03
C TYR A 54 1.27 -3.34 -4.45
N PHE A 55 2.27 -3.17 -5.29
CA PHE A 55 2.77 -1.85 -5.68
C PHE A 55 2.89 -1.70 -7.20
N ASN A 56 2.44 -0.55 -7.70
CA ASN A 56 2.66 -0.12 -9.08
C ASN A 56 3.77 0.95 -9.10
N PRO A 57 4.98 0.63 -9.61
CA PRO A 57 6.10 1.57 -9.63
C PRO A 57 5.91 2.75 -10.58
N THR A 58 5.10 2.61 -11.64
CA THR A 58 4.85 3.68 -12.61
C THR A 58 3.99 4.79 -12.02
N THR A 59 2.98 4.44 -11.22
CA THR A 59 2.03 5.41 -10.63
C THR A 59 2.30 5.72 -9.16
N ASN A 60 3.17 4.94 -8.51
CA ASN A 60 3.42 4.96 -7.07
C ASN A 60 2.15 4.65 -6.24
N TYR A 61 1.30 3.76 -6.76
CA TYR A 61 0.05 3.36 -6.11
C TYR A 61 0.27 2.06 -5.34
N TRP A 62 -0.38 1.97 -4.19
CA TRP A 62 -0.43 0.78 -3.36
C TRP A 62 -1.80 0.14 -3.47
N LEU A 63 -1.85 -1.17 -3.62
CA LEU A 63 -3.06 -1.98 -3.64
C LEU A 63 -3.09 -2.86 -2.40
N PHE A 64 -4.20 -2.72 -1.66
CA PHE A 64 -4.56 -3.51 -0.51
C PHE A 64 -5.73 -4.42 -0.88
N THR A 65 -5.55 -5.73 -0.70
CA THR A 65 -6.53 -6.79 -1.01
C THR A 65 -7.01 -7.47 0.28
N PRO A 66 -8.00 -8.37 0.25
CA PRO A 66 -8.42 -9.14 1.42
C PRO A 66 -7.28 -9.86 2.15
N GLU A 67 -6.25 -10.29 1.41
CA GLU A 67 -5.02 -10.82 1.98
C GLU A 67 -4.31 -9.84 2.93
N ALA A 68 -4.33 -8.53 2.61
CA ALA A 68 -3.63 -7.50 3.38
C ALA A 68 -4.34 -7.12 4.69
N TYR A 69 -5.68 -7.11 4.68
CA TYR A 69 -6.49 -6.72 5.85
C TYR A 69 -7.19 -7.89 6.54
N GLY A 70 -6.93 -9.12 6.11
CA GLY A 70 -7.35 -10.36 6.77
C GLY A 70 -8.86 -10.42 6.98
N THR A 71 -9.26 -10.65 8.23
CA THR A 71 -10.67 -10.78 8.63
C THR A 71 -11.39 -9.44 8.83
N SER A 72 -10.80 -8.32 8.41
CA SER A 72 -11.41 -7.00 8.56
C SER A 72 -11.74 -6.40 7.21
N GLY A 73 -12.86 -5.69 7.06
CA GLY A 73 -13.19 -5.06 5.78
C GLY A 73 -13.68 -6.05 4.73
N GLU A 74 -14.47 -7.03 5.16
CA GLU A 74 -15.12 -8.04 4.29
C GLU A 74 -15.95 -7.40 3.17
N MET A 75 -16.41 -6.17 3.40
CA MET A 75 -17.12 -5.37 2.41
C MET A 75 -16.24 -4.79 1.30
N TYR A 76 -14.92 -5.02 1.27
CA TYR A 76 -14.04 -4.45 0.25
C TYR A 76 -13.41 -5.54 -0.61
N ASN A 77 -13.44 -5.37 -1.93
CA ASN A 77 -12.72 -6.24 -2.86
C ASN A 77 -11.26 -5.81 -3.00
N TRP A 78 -11.03 -4.50 -2.96
CA TRP A 78 -9.70 -3.89 -3.01
C TRP A 78 -9.77 -2.42 -2.59
N ILE A 79 -8.63 -1.91 -2.13
CA ILE A 79 -8.42 -0.50 -1.82
C ILE A 79 -7.11 -0.08 -2.49
N ILE A 80 -7.13 1.03 -3.23
CA ILE A 80 -5.94 1.63 -3.83
C ILE A 80 -5.59 2.91 -3.07
N GLY A 81 -4.41 2.96 -2.48
CA GLY A 81 -3.84 4.16 -1.88
C GLY A 81 -2.94 4.90 -2.86
N LYS A 82 -3.22 6.20 -3.05
CA LYS A 82 -2.46 7.08 -3.95
C LYS A 82 -1.47 7.95 -3.17
N PRO A 83 -0.36 8.40 -3.80
CA PRO A 83 0.67 9.19 -3.14
C PRO A 83 0.18 10.55 -2.65
N ASP A 84 -0.94 11.05 -3.19
CA ASP A 84 -1.56 12.32 -2.81
C ASP A 84 -2.48 12.19 -1.59
N GLY A 85 -2.67 10.99 -1.04
CA GLY A 85 -3.56 10.71 0.10
C GLY A 85 -5.01 10.47 -0.26
N SER A 86 -5.34 10.36 -1.55
CA SER A 86 -6.63 9.81 -1.96
C SER A 86 -6.60 8.29 -1.98
N TYR A 87 -7.74 7.69 -1.65
CA TYR A 87 -7.96 6.25 -1.69
C TYR A 87 -9.18 5.97 -2.55
N LEU A 88 -9.05 4.99 -3.45
CA LEU A 88 -10.15 4.45 -4.23
C LEU A 88 -10.50 3.08 -3.67
N LEU A 89 -11.73 2.89 -3.25
CA LEU A 89 -12.21 1.66 -2.64
C LEU A 89 -13.21 1.01 -3.58
N SER A 90 -13.12 -0.30 -3.73
CA SER A 90 -14.16 -1.14 -4.32
C SER A 90 -14.92 -1.83 -3.19
N ALA A 91 -16.13 -1.37 -2.92
CA ALA A 91 -16.97 -1.87 -1.84
C ALA A 91 -18.11 -2.74 -2.39
N MET A 92 -18.41 -3.85 -1.72
CA MET A 92 -19.55 -4.71 -1.99
C MET A 92 -20.79 -4.16 -1.25
N GLY A 93 -21.86 -3.89 -1.99
CA GLY A 93 -23.15 -3.49 -1.42
C GLY A 93 -23.99 -4.70 -0.99
N GLU A 94 -25.17 -4.43 -0.41
CA GLU A 94 -26.11 -5.43 0.13
C GLU A 94 -26.62 -6.47 -0.89
N PHE A 95 -26.47 -6.20 -2.20
CA PHE A 95 -26.88 -7.07 -3.29
C PHE A 95 -25.70 -7.51 -4.18
N GLU A 96 -24.50 -7.64 -3.62
CA GLU A 96 -23.25 -7.97 -4.34
C GLU A 96 -22.85 -6.95 -5.42
N GLN A 97 -23.57 -5.83 -5.53
CA GLN A 97 -23.23 -4.73 -6.43
C GLN A 97 -21.95 -4.05 -5.94
N THR A 98 -20.97 -3.95 -6.81
CA THR A 98 -19.71 -3.31 -6.49
C THR A 98 -19.83 -1.80 -6.71
N THR A 99 -19.55 -1.01 -5.66
CA THR A 99 -19.54 0.45 -5.72
C THR A 99 -18.13 1.00 -5.51
N ARG A 100 -17.83 2.12 -6.16
CA ARG A 100 -16.58 2.87 -5.95
C ARG A 100 -16.77 4.02 -5.00
N ILE A 101 -15.95 4.01 -3.96
CA ILE A 101 -15.92 5.08 -2.98
C ILE A 101 -14.56 5.76 -3.06
N ARG A 102 -14.55 7.09 -3.02
CA ARG A 102 -13.32 7.87 -2.88
C ARG A 102 -13.25 8.41 -1.46
N LYS A 103 -12.09 8.21 -0.82
CA LYS A 103 -11.75 8.83 0.46
C LYS A 103 -10.49 9.67 0.28
N LYS A 104 -10.37 10.74 1.06
CA LYS A 104 -9.19 11.59 1.08
C LYS A 104 -8.72 11.73 2.51
N LEU A 105 -7.42 11.54 2.71
CA LEU A 105 -6.74 11.77 3.96
C LEU A 105 -5.52 12.63 3.66
N ALA A 106 -5.38 13.75 4.33
CA ALA A 106 -4.20 14.58 4.17
C ALA A 106 -2.99 13.87 4.79
N PHE A 107 -1.89 13.80 4.05
CA PHE A 107 -0.61 13.36 4.58
C PHE A 107 0.19 14.58 5.05
N PRO A 108 0.49 14.71 6.35
CA PRO A 108 1.44 15.67 6.86
C PRO A 108 2.78 15.60 6.12
N LEU A 109 3.34 16.76 5.78
CA LEU A 109 4.65 16.85 5.16
C LEU A 109 5.73 16.63 6.22
N VAL A 110 6.22 15.40 6.32
CA VAL A 110 7.38 15.07 7.16
C VAL A 110 8.64 15.07 6.30
N LYS A 111 9.55 16.03 6.54
CA LYS A 111 10.80 16.18 5.77
C LYS A 111 11.96 15.36 6.31
N SER A 112 11.95 15.04 7.60
CA SER A 112 13.04 14.34 8.29
C SER A 112 12.49 13.50 9.43
N LEU A 113 13.29 12.54 9.90
CA LEU A 113 12.93 11.74 11.07
C LEU A 113 12.74 12.65 12.29
N PRO A 114 11.69 12.43 13.10
CA PRO A 114 11.48 13.19 14.33
C PRO A 114 12.65 13.09 15.30
N LYS A 115 12.88 14.14 16.11
CA LYS A 115 14.02 14.24 17.05
C LYS A 115 14.11 13.13 18.11
N TYR A 116 13.01 12.39 18.34
CA TYR A 116 12.95 11.27 19.28
C TYR A 116 13.42 9.94 18.67
N TYR A 117 13.70 9.87 17.37
CA TYR A 117 14.47 8.78 16.78
C TYR A 117 15.95 9.03 17.08
N LYS A 118 16.49 8.35 18.09
CA LYS A 118 17.90 8.47 18.46
C LYS A 118 18.72 7.40 17.72
N PRO A 119 19.60 7.77 16.79
CA PRO A 119 20.40 6.77 16.07
C PRO A 119 21.31 6.03 17.05
N THR A 120 21.42 4.71 16.89
CA THR A 120 22.33 3.87 17.70
C THR A 120 23.68 3.64 17.02
N GLY A 121 23.78 3.95 15.72
CA GLY A 121 24.92 3.65 14.87
C GLY A 121 24.93 2.24 14.30
N ARG A 122 24.03 1.35 14.74
CA ARG A 122 23.93 0.00 14.17
C ARG A 122 23.20 0.03 12.82
N LYS A 123 23.59 -0.90 11.96
CA LYS A 123 23.02 -1.09 10.63
C LYS A 123 22.69 -2.57 10.41
N LYS A 124 21.66 -2.82 9.62
CA LYS A 124 21.24 -4.16 9.20
C LYS A 124 20.82 -4.12 7.74
N ILE A 125 21.15 -5.17 6.99
CA ILE A 125 20.75 -5.32 5.60
C ILE A 125 19.47 -6.18 5.53
N PHE A 126 18.48 -5.71 4.78
CA PHE A 126 17.18 -6.32 4.53
C PHE A 126 17.02 -6.64 3.03
N ASN A 127 15.97 -7.39 2.66
CA ASN A 127 15.74 -7.87 1.29
C ASN A 127 16.96 -8.59 0.71
N LYS A 128 17.49 -9.57 1.44
CA LYS A 128 18.68 -10.34 1.06
C LYS A 128 18.36 -11.54 0.14
N ASN A 129 17.26 -11.48 -0.61
CA ASN A 129 16.87 -12.54 -1.54
C ASN A 129 17.41 -12.28 -2.96
N ASP A 130 17.27 -13.29 -3.82
CA ASP A 130 17.69 -13.23 -5.22
C ASP A 130 16.48 -12.98 -6.16
N LEU A 131 15.47 -12.23 -5.70
CA LEU A 131 14.23 -11.98 -6.45
C LEU A 131 14.32 -10.77 -7.40
N GLY A 132 15.52 -10.30 -7.70
CA GLY A 132 15.75 -9.19 -8.66
C GLY A 132 15.63 -7.78 -8.06
N PHE A 133 15.48 -7.65 -6.75
CA PHE A 133 15.40 -6.36 -6.06
C PHE A 133 16.65 -6.07 -5.23
N SER A 134 17.03 -4.80 -5.14
CA SER A 134 18.20 -4.37 -4.37
C SER A 134 18.04 -4.68 -2.88
N LYS A 135 19.15 -5.05 -2.24
CA LYS A 135 19.28 -5.07 -0.79
C LYS A 135 19.03 -3.68 -0.22
N ILE A 136 18.39 -3.60 0.95
CA ILE A 136 18.09 -2.33 1.62
C ILE A 136 18.88 -2.24 2.91
N GLU A 137 19.70 -1.20 3.06
CA GLU A 137 20.37 -0.90 4.33
C GLU A 137 19.42 -0.13 5.26
N GLY A 138 19.21 -0.67 6.46
CA GLY A 138 18.48 -0.04 7.53
C GLY A 138 19.42 0.48 8.61
N ALA A 139 19.19 1.70 9.07
CA ALA A 139 19.83 2.25 10.26
C ALA A 139 18.92 2.03 11.48
N GLU A 140 19.50 1.61 12.60
CA GLU A 140 18.78 1.42 13.87
C GLU A 140 18.61 2.74 14.62
N PHE A 141 17.41 2.95 15.14
CA PHE A 141 17.03 4.05 16.01
C PHE A 141 16.37 3.49 17.27
N ASN A 142 16.70 4.08 18.42
CA ASN A 142 15.93 3.91 19.63
C ASN A 142 14.89 5.03 19.72
N MET A 143 13.62 4.66 19.88
CA MET A 143 12.51 5.56 20.14
C MET A 143 12.09 5.44 21.61
N LYS A 144 12.08 6.56 22.32
CA LYS A 144 11.49 6.66 23.66
C LYS A 144 10.21 7.46 23.60
N TYR A 145 9.12 6.89 24.08
CA TYR A 145 7.85 7.61 24.16
C TYR A 145 7.92 8.62 25.31
N LEU A 146 7.65 9.89 25.03
CA LEU A 146 7.84 10.98 26.00
C LEU A 146 7.00 10.85 27.28
N LYS A 147 5.95 10.02 27.26
CA LYS A 147 4.96 9.89 28.33
C LYS A 147 4.90 8.49 28.95
N THR A 148 5.65 7.52 28.43
CA THR A 148 5.65 6.14 28.94
C THR A 148 7.08 5.64 29.11
N VAL A 149 7.27 4.59 29.91
CA VAL A 149 8.57 3.89 30.04
C VAL A 149 8.88 3.00 28.83
N GLU A 150 7.98 2.97 27.86
CA GLU A 150 8.08 2.14 26.68
C GLU A 150 9.15 2.68 25.73
N SER A 151 9.82 1.75 25.09
CA SER A 151 10.77 2.07 24.03
C SER A 151 10.64 1.07 22.90
N SER A 152 11.02 1.54 21.73
CA SER A 152 11.04 0.74 20.51
C SER A 152 12.41 0.81 19.88
N ASN A 153 12.89 -0.32 19.38
CA ASN A 153 14.02 -0.35 18.46
C ASN A 153 13.46 -0.45 17.05
N VAL A 154 13.89 0.46 16.19
CA VAL A 154 13.34 0.62 14.85
C VAL A 154 14.47 0.68 13.84
N PHE A 155 14.39 -0.15 12.79
CA PHE A 155 15.23 -0.03 11.61
C PHE A 155 14.46 0.71 10.52
N VAL A 156 15.08 1.76 9.99
CA VAL A 156 14.52 2.56 8.89
C VAL A 156 15.52 2.64 7.75
N GLY A 157 15.04 2.42 6.52
CA GLY A 157 15.84 2.54 5.30
C GLY A 157 15.33 3.65 4.39
N ASP A 158 16.20 4.14 3.51
CA ASP A 158 15.81 5.00 2.39
C ASP A 158 15.35 4.15 1.21
N TYR A 159 14.21 4.51 0.61
CA TYR A 159 13.74 3.87 -0.61
C TYR A 159 12.91 4.86 -1.45
N PRO A 160 13.09 4.93 -2.79
CA PRO A 160 12.48 5.96 -3.65
C PRO A 160 10.99 5.71 -3.96
N VAL A 161 10.21 5.32 -2.96
CA VAL A 161 8.76 5.07 -3.04
C VAL A 161 8.03 5.90 -1.99
N ASN A 162 6.77 6.25 -2.23
CA ASN A 162 5.94 6.93 -1.24
C ASN A 162 5.18 5.90 -0.39
N PHE A 163 5.63 5.67 0.84
CA PHE A 163 5.02 4.71 1.78
C PHE A 163 3.86 5.28 2.60
N LEU A 164 3.55 6.58 2.46
CA LEU A 164 2.48 7.22 3.24
C LEU A 164 1.12 6.52 3.09
N PRO A 165 0.72 5.98 1.92
CA PRO A 165 -0.52 5.23 1.82
C PRO A 165 -0.60 3.98 2.71
N ILE A 166 0.53 3.29 2.92
CA ILE A 166 0.59 2.17 3.87
C ILE A 166 0.50 2.72 5.31
N TYR A 167 1.33 3.71 5.62
CA TYR A 167 1.46 4.23 6.99
C TYR A 167 0.16 4.84 7.53
N TYR A 168 -0.64 5.42 6.64
CA TYR A 168 -1.89 6.06 6.99
C TYR A 168 -3.13 5.20 6.75
N PHE A 169 -3.00 3.98 6.23
CA PHE A 169 -4.15 3.13 5.89
C PHE A 169 -5.13 2.98 7.06
N ASN A 170 -4.62 2.58 8.24
CA ASN A 170 -5.44 2.37 9.44
C ASN A 170 -6.10 3.66 9.97
N ARG A 171 -5.66 4.85 9.53
CA ARG A 171 -6.24 6.17 9.87
C ARG A 171 -7.45 6.53 9.01
N LEU A 172 -7.75 5.79 7.95
CA LEU A 172 -8.93 6.03 7.09
C LEU A 172 -10.28 5.83 7.79
N LYS A 173 -10.28 5.27 9.01
CA LYS A 173 -11.49 4.92 9.77
C LYS A 173 -12.46 4.03 8.97
N LEU A 174 -11.89 3.13 8.16
CA LEU A 174 -12.62 2.03 7.52
C LEU A 174 -12.70 0.83 8.46
N GLU A 175 -13.59 -0.10 8.13
CA GLU A 175 -13.63 -1.43 8.73
C GLU A 175 -12.34 -2.22 8.41
N ALA A 176 -11.85 -2.14 7.16
CA ALA A 176 -10.57 -2.73 6.76
C ALA A 176 -9.41 -2.13 7.58
N LYS A 177 -8.63 -3.00 8.21
CA LYS A 177 -7.43 -2.70 9.00
C LYS A 177 -6.28 -3.60 8.58
N LEU A 178 -5.10 -3.01 8.39
CA LEU A 178 -3.87 -3.80 8.36
C LEU A 178 -3.58 -4.32 9.78
N PRO A 179 -3.19 -5.60 9.91
CA PRO A 179 -2.88 -6.20 11.20
C PRO A 179 -1.59 -5.64 11.82
N ALA A 180 -0.67 -5.13 10.99
CA ALA A 180 0.52 -4.41 11.43
C ALA A 180 0.25 -2.91 11.60
N LEU A 181 0.81 -2.32 12.66
CA LEU A 181 0.77 -0.87 12.89
C LEU A 181 2.01 -0.22 12.29
N PHE A 182 1.80 0.77 11.44
CA PHE A 182 2.88 1.53 10.82
C PHE A 182 3.01 2.95 11.40
N PRO A 183 4.24 3.49 11.48
CA PRO A 183 4.49 4.82 12.00
C PRO A 183 4.07 5.90 10.99
N VAL A 184 3.14 6.76 11.41
CA VAL A 184 2.65 7.92 10.62
C VAL A 184 3.61 9.12 10.62
N ASN A 185 4.75 9.01 11.31
CA ASN A 185 5.70 10.12 11.51
C ASN A 185 6.97 9.97 10.67
N LEU A 186 7.02 9.00 9.75
CA LEU A 186 8.15 8.82 8.85
C LEU A 186 7.98 9.68 7.58
N PRO A 187 9.07 10.24 7.04
CA PRO A 187 9.08 10.82 5.70
C PRO A 187 8.60 9.82 4.64
N ARG A 188 8.03 10.35 3.55
CA ARG A 188 7.42 9.52 2.50
C ARG A 188 8.31 8.43 1.91
N ASN A 189 9.61 8.69 1.82
CA ASN A 189 10.65 7.85 1.22
C ASN A 189 11.47 7.07 2.26
N LYS A 190 10.98 7.03 3.51
CA LYS A 190 11.57 6.21 4.57
C LYS A 190 10.72 4.96 4.73
N LEU A 191 11.35 3.80 4.55
CA LEU A 191 10.74 2.49 4.73
C LEU A 191 10.96 2.01 6.17
N LEU A 192 9.88 1.63 6.85
CA LEU A 192 9.96 0.84 8.07
C LEU A 192 10.43 -0.58 7.71
N LEU A 193 11.64 -0.93 8.17
CA LEU A 193 12.24 -2.23 7.92
C LEU A 193 12.04 -3.18 9.10
N GLU A 194 12.04 -2.65 10.32
CA GLU A 194 11.78 -3.44 11.52
C GLU A 194 11.34 -2.51 12.64
N GLU A 195 10.35 -2.90 13.41
CA GLU A 195 10.04 -2.28 14.70
C GLU A 195 9.77 -3.39 15.71
N SER A 196 10.42 -3.30 16.86
CA SER A 196 10.16 -4.14 18.03
C SER A 196 9.84 -3.24 19.21
N SER A 197 8.64 -3.39 19.74
CA SER A 197 8.08 -2.60 20.83
C SER A 197 7.65 -3.53 21.97
N VAL A 198 7.85 -3.11 23.21
CA VAL A 198 7.33 -3.81 24.41
C VAL A 198 6.31 -2.90 25.08
N ILE A 199 5.05 -3.32 25.07
CA ILE A 199 3.90 -2.58 25.61
C ILE A 199 3.25 -3.47 26.67
N ASN A 200 3.15 -3.00 27.91
CA ASN A 200 2.61 -3.79 29.04
C ASN A 200 3.23 -5.20 29.17
N GLY A 201 4.53 -5.33 28.88
CA GLY A 201 5.24 -6.62 28.93
C GLY A 201 4.96 -7.56 27.74
N LYS A 202 4.14 -7.16 26.78
CA LYS A 202 3.85 -7.90 25.54
C LYS A 202 4.67 -7.33 24.38
N LYS A 203 5.21 -8.21 23.53
CA LYS A 203 5.97 -7.78 22.36
C LYS A 203 5.05 -7.54 21.17
N ILE A 204 5.28 -6.43 20.49
CA ILE A 204 4.72 -6.14 19.17
C ILE A 204 5.90 -6.00 18.23
N TYR A 205 5.84 -6.69 17.10
CA TYR A 205 6.90 -6.78 16.14
C TYR A 205 6.35 -6.68 14.73
N VAL A 206 7.05 -5.94 13.88
CA VAL A 206 6.86 -5.95 12.43
C VAL A 206 8.23 -5.93 11.78
N THR A 207 8.43 -6.72 10.73
CA THR A 207 9.66 -6.73 9.94
C THR A 207 9.36 -6.83 8.47
N PHE A 208 10.04 -6.01 7.70
CA PHE A 208 10.04 -6.11 6.26
C PHE A 208 10.88 -7.31 5.84
N LYS A 209 10.22 -8.24 5.14
CA LYS A 209 10.81 -9.49 4.68
C LYS A 209 11.44 -9.30 3.30
N GLU A 210 10.63 -8.89 2.33
CA GLU A 210 11.05 -8.85 0.94
C GLU A 210 10.19 -8.01 -0.01
N ILE A 211 10.78 -7.72 -1.18
CA ILE A 211 10.07 -7.39 -2.42
C ILE A 211 10.21 -8.55 -3.40
N SER A 212 9.12 -8.89 -4.08
CA SER A 212 9.10 -9.90 -5.15
C SER A 212 8.35 -9.41 -6.39
N HIS A 213 8.63 -10.04 -7.53
CA HIS A 213 7.91 -9.79 -8.78
C HIS A 213 6.51 -10.42 -8.71
N THR A 214 5.51 -9.72 -9.24
CA THR A 214 4.16 -10.26 -9.40
C THR A 214 3.48 -9.60 -10.61
N ASN A 215 2.29 -10.08 -10.96
CA ASN A 215 1.43 -9.48 -11.98
C ASN A 215 -0.01 -9.50 -11.46
N TYR A 216 -0.31 -8.57 -10.56
CA TYR A 216 -1.65 -8.45 -9.98
C TYR A 216 -2.46 -7.41 -10.75
N PHE A 217 -3.51 -7.86 -11.44
CA PHE A 217 -4.40 -6.97 -12.19
C PHE A 217 -5.70 -6.71 -11.43
N ILE A 218 -6.13 -5.46 -11.41
CA ILE A 218 -7.48 -5.08 -11.00
C ILE A 218 -8.24 -4.49 -12.18
N ASP A 219 -9.51 -4.86 -12.30
CA ASP A 219 -10.40 -4.22 -13.26
C ASP A 219 -10.95 -2.92 -12.68
N LEU A 220 -10.68 -1.81 -13.37
CA LEU A 220 -11.26 -0.51 -13.07
C LEU A 220 -12.51 -0.23 -13.93
N ARG A 221 -13.16 -1.24 -14.49
CA ARG A 221 -14.56 -1.17 -14.93
C ARG A 221 -15.45 -1.68 -13.79
N MET A 222 -16.59 -1.05 -13.58
CA MET A 222 -17.64 -1.64 -12.73
C MET A 222 -18.75 -2.10 -13.66
N ASN A 223 -19.26 -3.29 -13.40
CA ASN A 223 -20.51 -3.76 -13.99
C ASN A 223 -21.68 -3.18 -13.20
#